data_AF-A0A167ZL28-F1
#
_entry.id   AF-A0A167ZL28-F1
#
_cell.length_a   1.000
_cell.length_b   1.000
_cell.length_c   1.000
_cell.angle_alpha   90.00
_cell.angle_beta   90.00
_cell.angle_gamma   90.00
#
_symmetry.space_group_name_H-M   'P 1'
#
loop_
_entity.id
_entity.type
_entity.pdbx_description
1 polymer ?
#
loop_
_entity_poly.entity_id
_entity_poly.type
_entity_poly.pdbx_seq_one_letter_code
_entity_poly.pdbx_strand_id
1 'polypeptide(L)'
;MDPDKLKILKELALMGDVTYVTHNKKYLITVEEPRQLNTQADAILYFLQNLDIDMLNSILEDNRTYQNFDKKKFISKLDDAMDEFLKYGDTFLHMHSGYCNSEKCNFKCKGYTFIGNKSNNYFDLIFDIKEGIVNDIYECTKFKCNEKGLNKNIQIEIDKSNMPF
;
A
#
# COMPACT_ATOMS: atom_id res chain seq x y z
N MET A 1 -17.73 -24.17 -3.13
CA MET A 1 -16.94 -25.01 -2.19
C MET A 1 -17.70 -25.00 -0.88
N ASP A 2 -17.78 -26.15 -0.22
CA ASP A 2 -18.42 -26.26 1.08
C ASP A 2 -17.77 -25.31 2.13
N PRO A 3 -18.54 -24.65 3.02
CA PRO A 3 -18.00 -23.68 3.98
C PRO A 3 -16.96 -24.27 4.95
N ASP A 4 -17.14 -25.52 5.39
CA ASP A 4 -16.20 -26.18 6.29
C ASP A 4 -14.90 -26.50 5.57
N LYS A 5 -14.99 -26.93 4.31
CA LYS A 5 -13.80 -27.09 3.45
C LYS A 5 -13.06 -25.77 3.22
N LEU A 6 -13.79 -24.67 3.03
CA LEU A 6 -13.18 -23.35 2.86
C LEU A 6 -12.46 -22.90 4.14
N LYS A 7 -13.03 -23.17 5.31
CA LYS A 7 -12.40 -22.85 6.60
C LYS A 7 -11.07 -23.59 6.77
N ILE A 8 -11.05 -24.90 6.51
CA ILE A 8 -9.82 -25.72 6.61
C ILE A 8 -8.74 -25.21 5.64
N LEU A 9 -9.12 -24.89 4.40
CA LEU A 9 -8.16 -24.38 3.41
C LEU A 9 -7.56 -23.02 3.82
N LYS A 10 -8.34 -22.16 4.49
CA LYS A 10 -7.82 -20.91 5.07
C LYS A 10 -6.87 -21.18 6.23
N GLU A 11 -7.19 -22.10 7.13
CA GLU A 11 -6.29 -22.46 8.25
C GLU A 11 -4.94 -23.01 7.73
N LEU A 12 -4.97 -23.86 6.72
CA LEU A 12 -3.75 -24.38 6.09
C LEU A 12 -2.95 -23.28 5.38
N ALA A 13 -3.64 -22.32 4.78
CA ALA A 13 -2.99 -21.22 4.08
C ALA A 13 -2.29 -20.23 5.03
N LEU A 14 -2.61 -20.25 6.33
CA LEU A 14 -1.83 -19.51 7.35
C LEU A 14 -0.45 -20.10 7.59
N MET A 15 -0.17 -21.32 7.10
CA MET A 15 1.11 -22.01 7.28
C MET A 15 1.98 -22.01 6.00
N GLY A 16 1.50 -21.36 4.93
CA GLY A 16 2.16 -21.31 3.63
C GLY A 16 1.18 -21.41 2.46
N ASP A 17 1.66 -21.23 1.23
CA ASP A 17 0.80 -21.22 0.04
C ASP A 17 0.02 -22.52 -0.13
N VAL A 18 -1.31 -22.40 -0.21
CA VAL A 18 -2.21 -23.54 -0.45
C VAL A 18 -2.77 -23.48 -1.85
N THR A 19 -2.62 -24.59 -2.57
CA THR A 19 -3.34 -24.83 -3.82
C THR A 19 -4.40 -25.91 -3.57
N TYR A 20 -5.66 -25.59 -3.85
CA TYR A 20 -6.75 -26.56 -3.88
C TYR A 20 -7.03 -27.01 -5.33
N VAL A 21 -6.86 -28.30 -5.60
CA VAL A 21 -7.07 -28.89 -6.94
C VAL A 21 -8.34 -29.75 -6.93
N THR A 22 -9.22 -29.51 -7.91
CA THR A 22 -10.37 -30.36 -8.23
C THR A 22 -10.21 -30.86 -9.67
N HIS A 23 -11.00 -31.88 -10.05
CA HIS A 23 -10.90 -32.57 -11.34
C HIS A 23 -10.72 -31.65 -12.56
N ASN A 24 -11.25 -30.41 -12.55
CA ASN A 24 -11.11 -29.44 -13.65
C ASN A 24 -10.69 -28.01 -13.24
N LYS A 25 -10.35 -27.74 -11.97
CA LYS A 25 -10.04 -26.37 -11.49
C LYS A 25 -8.97 -26.37 -10.41
N LYS A 26 -8.05 -25.40 -10.51
CA LYS A 26 -7.05 -25.08 -9.51
C LYS A 26 -7.44 -23.75 -8.85
N TYR A 27 -7.48 -23.73 -7.53
CA TYR A 27 -7.72 -22.53 -6.74
C TYR A 27 -6.46 -22.24 -5.93
N LEU A 28 -5.89 -21.05 -6.09
CA LEU A 28 -4.89 -20.55 -5.16
C LEU A 28 -5.64 -20.00 -3.94
N ILE A 29 -5.34 -20.53 -2.76
CA ILE A 29 -5.88 -20.06 -1.49
C ILE A 29 -4.73 -19.38 -0.78
N THR A 30 -4.75 -18.05 -0.78
CA THR A 30 -3.89 -17.24 0.06
C THR A 30 -4.73 -16.71 1.21
N VAL A 31 -4.19 -16.81 2.42
CA VAL A 31 -4.55 -15.90 3.51
C VAL A 31 -3.35 -15.01 3.66
N GLU A 32 -3.58 -13.71 3.62
CA GLU A 32 -2.60 -12.80 4.19
C GLU A 32 -2.52 -13.20 5.68
N GLU A 33 -1.34 -13.64 6.15
CA GLU A 33 -1.10 -13.74 7.59
C GLU A 33 -1.58 -12.43 8.22
N PRO A 34 -2.28 -12.45 9.38
CA PRO A 34 -2.68 -11.22 10.03
C PRO A 34 -1.40 -10.40 10.26
N ARG A 35 -1.26 -9.28 9.52
CA ARG A 35 -0.08 -8.43 9.60
C ARG A 35 0.09 -8.04 11.05
N GLN A 36 1.13 -8.55 11.70
CA GLN A 36 1.43 -8.17 13.06
C GLN A 36 1.83 -6.69 13.04
N LEU A 37 1.01 -5.84 13.67
CA LEU A 37 1.26 -4.41 13.78
C LEU A 37 2.24 -4.14 14.92
N ASN A 38 3.48 -4.59 14.74
CA ASN A 38 4.51 -4.54 15.77
C ASN A 38 5.22 -3.18 15.83
N THR A 39 5.16 -2.41 14.75
CA THR A 39 5.81 -1.11 14.62
C THR A 39 4.84 -0.04 14.11
N GLN A 40 5.22 1.23 14.27
CA GLN A 40 4.46 2.36 13.69
C GLN A 40 4.39 2.22 12.16
N ALA A 41 5.46 1.78 11.52
CA ALA A 41 5.48 1.54 10.08
C ALA A 41 4.47 0.46 9.66
N ASP A 42 4.34 -0.64 10.40
CA ASP A 42 3.35 -1.68 10.11
C ASP A 42 1.92 -1.11 10.19
N ALA A 43 1.65 -0.30 11.21
CA ALA A 43 0.36 0.38 11.39
C ALA A 43 0.06 1.37 10.25
N ILE A 44 1.03 2.20 9.87
CA ILE A 44 0.88 3.15 8.75
C ILE A 44 0.57 2.42 7.44
N LEU A 45 1.31 1.36 7.12
CA LEU A 45 1.07 0.56 5.91
C LEU A 45 -0.31 -0.10 5.94
N TYR A 46 -0.76 -0.56 7.12
CA TYR A 46 -2.09 -1.11 7.30
C TYR A 46 -3.20 -0.06 7.07
N PHE A 47 -3.11 1.11 7.69
CA PHE A 47 -4.13 2.16 7.53
C PHE A 47 -4.15 2.76 6.13
N LEU A 48 -3.00 2.85 5.45
CA LEU A 48 -2.94 3.20 4.03
C LEU A 48 -3.73 2.23 3.16
N GLN A 49 -3.58 0.92 3.37
CA GLN A 49 -4.32 -0.08 2.61
C GLN A 49 -5.83 -0.01 2.87
N ASN A 50 -6.24 0.41 4.07
CA ASN A 50 -7.64 0.53 4.44
C ASN A 50 -8.23 1.93 4.21
N LEU A 51 -7.48 2.85 3.58
CA LEU A 51 -7.89 4.23 3.31
C LEU A 51 -8.34 4.97 4.59
N ASP A 52 -7.68 4.70 5.72
CA ASP A 52 -8.03 5.24 7.04
C ASP A 52 -7.14 6.46 7.37
N ILE A 53 -7.55 7.62 6.87
CA ILE A 53 -6.81 8.87 7.04
C ILE A 53 -6.76 9.36 8.49
N ASP A 54 -7.82 9.11 9.27
CA ASP A 54 -7.91 9.54 10.67
C ASP A 54 -6.86 8.82 11.52
N MET A 55 -6.70 7.52 11.31
CA MET A 55 -5.66 6.75 11.98
C MET A 55 -4.26 7.15 11.52
N LEU A 56 -4.06 7.43 10.22
CA LEU A 56 -2.78 7.96 9.73
C LEU A 56 -2.43 9.30 10.37
N ASN A 57 -3.38 10.22 10.45
CA ASN A 57 -3.21 11.50 11.12
C ASN A 57 -2.90 11.32 12.62
N SER A 58 -3.46 10.30 13.27
CA SER A 58 -3.23 10.05 14.69
C SER A 58 -1.85 9.48 15.00
N ILE A 59 -1.26 8.70 14.08
CA ILE A 59 0.01 7.98 14.33
C ILE A 59 1.25 8.64 13.72
N LEU A 60 1.11 9.51 12.72
CA LEU A 60 2.24 10.30 12.20
C LEU A 60 2.65 11.38 13.20
N GLU A 61 3.95 11.66 13.28
CA GLU A 61 4.50 12.62 14.26
C GLU A 61 4.30 14.07 13.79
N ASP A 62 3.80 14.94 14.69
CA ASP A 62 3.45 16.33 14.35
C ASP A 62 4.65 17.23 14.04
N ASN A 63 5.84 16.88 14.54
CA ASN A 63 7.06 17.67 14.41
C ASN A 63 7.90 17.30 13.18
N ARG A 64 7.35 16.51 12.25
CA ARG A 64 8.02 16.07 11.04
C ARG A 64 7.39 16.68 9.79
N THR A 65 8.17 16.66 8.73
CA THR A 65 7.67 16.85 7.38
C THR A 65 7.44 15.50 6.72
N TYR A 66 6.47 15.47 5.81
CA TYR A 66 6.19 14.36 4.93
C TYR A 66 6.07 14.91 3.51
N GLN A 67 6.90 14.44 2.58
CA GLN A 67 7.02 15.04 1.24
C GLN A 67 7.35 16.54 1.27
N ASN A 68 8.21 16.97 2.21
CA ASN A 68 8.53 18.38 2.46
C ASN A 68 7.32 19.27 2.85
N PHE A 69 6.17 18.68 3.17
CA PHE A 69 5.04 19.38 3.76
C PHE A 69 5.03 19.19 5.27
N ASP A 70 4.56 20.18 6.02
CA ASP A 70 4.15 19.93 7.40
C ASP A 70 3.07 18.83 7.43
N LYS A 71 3.00 18.07 8.54
CA LYS A 71 2.07 16.94 8.68
C LYS A 71 0.64 17.30 8.31
N LYS A 72 0.12 18.45 8.75
CA LYS A 72 -1.27 18.85 8.49
C LYS A 72 -1.54 18.98 6.99
N LYS A 73 -0.63 19.65 6.27
CA LYS A 73 -0.73 19.81 4.82
C LYS A 73 -0.55 18.48 4.09
N PHE A 74 0.38 17.62 4.53
CA PHE A 74 0.55 16.28 3.97
C PHE A 74 -0.71 15.43 4.12
N ILE A 75 -1.27 15.35 5.34
CA ILE A 75 -2.50 14.59 5.63
C ILE A 75 -3.65 15.07 4.76
N SER A 76 -3.86 16.39 4.63
CA SER A 76 -4.92 16.93 3.77
C SER A 76 -4.77 16.52 2.31
N LYS A 77 -3.53 16.46 1.79
CA LYS A 77 -3.25 16.05 0.41
C LYS A 77 -3.40 14.54 0.22
N LEU A 78 -2.97 13.76 1.19
CA LEU A 78 -3.13 12.32 1.19
C LEU A 78 -4.61 11.94 1.26
N ASP A 79 -5.40 12.69 2.06
CA ASP A 79 -6.85 12.55 2.14
C ASP A 79 -7.48 12.75 0.76
N ASP A 80 -7.18 13.87 0.09
CA ASP A 80 -7.67 14.15 -1.27
C ASP A 80 -7.36 13.00 -2.27
N ALA A 81 -6.18 12.38 -2.16
CA ALA A 81 -5.79 11.23 -2.97
C ALA A 81 -6.58 9.96 -2.59
N MET A 82 -6.76 9.67 -1.29
CA MET A 82 -7.59 8.56 -0.81
C MET A 82 -9.05 8.70 -1.25
N ASP A 83 -9.55 9.93 -1.23
CA ASP A 83 -10.89 10.31 -1.65
C ASP A 83 -11.13 9.98 -3.14
N GLU A 84 -10.08 10.05 -3.98
CA GLU A 84 -10.17 9.60 -5.38
C GLU A 84 -10.35 8.10 -5.48
N PHE A 85 -9.60 7.29 -4.74
CA PHE A 85 -9.81 5.84 -4.69
C PHE A 85 -11.26 5.50 -4.30
N LEU A 86 -11.78 6.16 -3.25
CA LEU A 86 -13.16 5.99 -2.81
C LEU A 86 -14.17 6.38 -3.91
N LYS A 87 -13.93 7.48 -4.65
CA LYS A 87 -14.78 7.92 -5.78
C LYS A 87 -14.80 6.91 -6.92
N TYR A 88 -13.69 6.21 -7.18
CA TYR A 88 -13.62 5.12 -8.16
C TYR A 88 -14.13 3.77 -7.61
N GLY A 89 -14.67 3.77 -6.38
CA GLY A 89 -15.33 2.64 -5.76
C GLY A 89 -14.39 1.65 -5.06
N ASP A 90 -13.11 1.99 -4.93
CA ASP A 90 -12.16 1.20 -4.16
C ASP A 90 -12.50 1.26 -2.67
N THR A 91 -12.29 0.14 -1.98
CA THR A 91 -12.53 0.02 -0.53
C THR A 91 -11.30 -0.44 0.23
N PHE A 92 -10.25 -0.81 -0.50
CA PHE A 92 -8.98 -1.30 0.00
C PHE A 92 -7.93 -1.23 -1.10
N LEU A 93 -6.66 -1.10 -0.74
CA LEU A 93 -5.53 -1.09 -1.66
C LEU A 93 -4.65 -2.34 -1.49
N HIS A 94 -4.40 -3.04 -2.58
CA HIS A 94 -3.40 -4.11 -2.64
C HIS A 94 -2.00 -3.51 -2.61
N MET A 95 -1.18 -3.91 -1.65
CA MET A 95 0.17 -3.38 -1.45
C MET A 95 1.22 -4.35 -2.00
N HIS A 96 2.13 -3.84 -2.81
CA HIS A 96 3.21 -4.61 -3.43
C HIS A 96 4.55 -3.91 -3.21
N SER A 97 5.56 -4.65 -2.74
CA SER A 97 6.88 -4.09 -2.44
C SER A 97 7.67 -3.73 -3.70
N GLY A 98 8.52 -2.72 -3.58
CA GLY A 98 9.41 -2.27 -4.66
C GLY A 98 10.41 -1.22 -4.19
N TYR A 99 10.91 -0.43 -5.14
CA TYR A 99 11.94 0.59 -4.88
C TYR A 99 11.91 1.74 -5.91
N CYS A 100 12.48 2.91 -5.57
CA CYS A 100 12.70 3.97 -6.57
C CYS A 100 13.76 3.50 -7.58
N ASN A 101 13.43 3.54 -8.87
CA ASN A 101 14.31 3.15 -9.96
C ASN A 101 14.88 4.37 -10.72
N SER A 102 14.96 5.52 -10.07
CA SER A 102 15.62 6.71 -10.63
C SER A 102 16.94 6.96 -9.91
N GLU A 103 18.02 7.16 -10.66
CA GLU A 103 19.34 7.52 -10.09
C GLU A 103 19.41 8.98 -9.63
N LYS A 104 18.38 9.78 -9.94
CA LYS A 104 18.28 11.21 -9.60
C LYS A 104 17.37 11.48 -8.40
N CYS A 105 16.75 10.43 -7.84
CA CYS A 105 15.86 10.48 -6.68
C CYS A 105 16.51 9.77 -5.47
N ASN A 106 15.65 9.32 -4.55
CA ASN A 106 15.84 8.24 -3.58
C ASN A 106 16.20 6.86 -4.20
N PHE A 107 17.25 6.76 -5.03
CA PHE A 107 17.60 5.53 -5.75
C PHE A 107 17.70 4.31 -4.82
N LYS A 108 17.00 3.23 -5.18
CA LYS A 108 16.90 1.99 -4.40
C LYS A 108 16.29 2.11 -3.00
N CYS A 109 15.76 3.28 -2.60
CA CYS A 109 14.97 3.36 -1.38
C CYS A 109 13.73 2.48 -1.51
N LYS A 110 13.40 1.79 -0.41
CA LYS A 110 12.28 0.86 -0.35
C LYS A 110 10.97 1.62 -0.35
N GLY A 111 9.97 1.01 -0.95
CA GLY A 111 8.61 1.53 -0.91
C GLY A 111 7.61 0.50 -1.38
N TYR A 112 6.41 0.98 -1.66
CA TYR A 112 5.29 0.15 -2.04
C TYR A 112 4.46 0.82 -3.14
N THR A 113 4.01 -0.01 -4.06
CA THR A 113 2.85 0.29 -4.89
C THR A 113 1.60 -0.09 -4.11
N PHE A 114 0.60 0.80 -4.08
CA PHE A 114 -0.73 0.47 -3.60
C PHE A 114 -1.73 0.58 -4.75
N ILE A 115 -2.51 -0.47 -5.00
CA ILE A 115 -3.44 -0.60 -6.15
C ILE A 115 -4.87 -0.76 -5.64
N GLY A 116 -5.79 0.09 -6.11
CA GLY A 116 -7.21 0.01 -5.79
C GLY A 116 -7.83 -1.32 -6.23
N ASN A 117 -8.58 -1.94 -5.32
CA ASN A 117 -9.17 -3.28 -5.51
C ASN A 117 -10.24 -3.38 -6.62
N LYS A 118 -10.75 -2.25 -7.13
CA LYS A 118 -11.72 -2.20 -8.23
C LYS A 118 -11.19 -1.43 -9.43
N SER A 119 -10.68 -0.22 -9.21
CA SER A 119 -10.29 0.68 -10.28
C SER A 119 -8.95 0.31 -10.90
N ASN A 120 -8.10 -0.39 -10.15
CA ASN A 120 -6.67 -0.56 -10.41
C ASN A 120 -5.91 0.77 -10.52
N ASN A 121 -6.51 1.90 -10.13
CA ASN A 121 -5.75 3.13 -9.91
C ASN A 121 -4.72 2.86 -8.82
N TYR A 122 -3.64 3.62 -8.82
CA TYR A 122 -2.54 3.33 -7.92
C TYR A 122 -1.79 4.59 -7.53
N PHE A 123 -1.03 4.49 -6.46
CA PHE A 123 0.06 5.42 -6.18
C PHE A 123 1.26 4.64 -5.67
N ASP A 124 2.44 5.20 -5.93
CA ASP A 124 3.72 4.58 -5.64
C ASP A 124 4.45 5.45 -4.61
N LEU A 125 4.69 4.90 -3.41
CA LEU A 125 5.22 5.63 -2.27
C LEU A 125 6.53 5.02 -1.76
N ILE A 126 7.48 5.87 -1.40
CA ILE A 126 8.74 5.56 -0.73
C ILE A 126 8.60 5.91 0.74
N PHE A 127 9.16 5.07 1.62
CA PHE A 127 9.12 5.26 3.06
C PHE A 127 10.55 5.29 3.62
N ASP A 128 10.92 6.37 4.32
CA ASP A 128 12.14 6.38 5.14
C ASP A 128 11.83 5.80 6.53
N ILE A 129 12.11 4.52 6.72
CA ILE A 129 11.81 3.80 7.96
C ILE A 129 13.11 3.57 8.72
N LYS A 130 13.15 4.00 10.00
CA LYS A 130 14.25 3.73 10.92
C LYS A 130 13.68 3.13 12.20
N GLU A 131 14.15 1.95 12.58
CA GLU A 131 13.73 1.26 13.81
C GLU A 131 12.20 1.11 13.94
N GLY A 132 11.51 0.88 12.82
CA GLY A 132 10.04 0.73 12.79
C GLY A 132 9.25 2.04 12.83
N ILE A 133 9.92 3.19 12.83
CA ILE A 133 9.33 4.53 12.79
C ILE A 133 9.45 5.12 11.39
N VAL A 134 8.36 5.69 10.88
CA VAL A 134 8.32 6.36 9.58
C VAL A 134 8.79 7.81 9.76
N ASN A 135 9.95 8.11 9.19
CA ASN A 135 10.54 9.44 9.25
C ASN A 135 10.01 10.35 8.16
N ASP A 136 9.71 9.80 6.98
CA ASP A 136 9.13 10.53 5.86
C ASP A 136 8.46 9.57 4.87
N ILE A 137 7.54 10.10 4.06
CA ILE A 137 6.77 9.41 3.02
C ILE A 137 6.78 10.30 1.78
N TYR A 138 7.17 9.75 0.62
CA TYR A 138 7.23 10.50 -0.63
C TYR A 138 6.68 9.71 -1.80
N GLU A 139 6.08 10.41 -2.74
CA GLU A 139 5.66 9.86 -4.02
C GLU A 139 6.85 9.54 -4.93
N CYS A 140 6.64 8.54 -5.78
CA CYS A 140 7.66 8.08 -6.70
C CYS A 140 7.08 7.76 -8.08
N THR A 141 7.31 8.67 -9.04
CA THR A 141 6.90 8.49 -10.45
C THR A 141 7.82 7.55 -11.24
N LYS A 142 8.94 7.13 -10.64
CA LYS A 142 9.92 6.19 -11.22
C LYS A 142 10.04 4.92 -10.39
N PHE A 143 8.95 4.54 -9.72
CA PHE A 143 8.92 3.35 -8.88
C PHE A 143 8.96 2.08 -9.71
N LYS A 144 9.66 1.06 -9.21
CA LYS A 144 9.67 -0.27 -9.78
C LYS A 144 9.19 -1.27 -8.75
N CYS A 145 8.05 -1.88 -9.05
CA CYS A 145 7.51 -2.97 -8.26
C CYS A 145 8.34 -4.25 -8.49
N ASN A 146 8.52 -5.04 -7.44
CA ASN A 146 9.20 -6.33 -7.51
C ASN A 146 8.34 -7.38 -8.24
N GLU A 147 7.03 -7.29 -8.07
CA GLU A 147 6.06 -8.16 -8.75
C GLU A 147 5.87 -7.74 -10.21
N LYS A 148 5.82 -8.72 -11.10
CA LYS A 148 5.66 -8.50 -12.54
C LYS A 148 4.21 -8.72 -12.96
N GLY A 149 3.77 -7.98 -13.97
CA GLY A 149 2.44 -8.18 -14.56
C GLY A 149 1.29 -7.59 -13.75
N LEU A 150 1.58 -6.71 -12.78
CA LEU A 150 0.56 -5.95 -12.08
C LEU A 150 -0.24 -5.08 -13.06
N ASN A 151 -1.56 -5.17 -12.99
CA ASN A 151 -2.45 -4.30 -13.74
C ASN A 151 -2.56 -2.95 -13.00
N LYS A 152 -2.05 -1.90 -13.61
CA LYS A 152 -2.09 -0.53 -13.11
C LYS A 152 -2.86 0.34 -14.10
N ASN A 153 -3.85 1.07 -13.62
CA ASN A 153 -4.66 1.99 -14.42
C ASN A 153 -4.06 3.40 -14.37
N ILE A 154 -4.67 4.32 -13.60
CA ILE A 154 -4.23 5.72 -13.50
C ILE A 154 -3.43 5.90 -12.21
N GLN A 155 -2.31 6.62 -12.28
CA GLN A 155 -1.59 7.05 -11.08
C GLN A 155 -2.34 8.21 -10.43
N ILE A 156 -2.74 8.05 -9.17
CA ILE A 156 -3.26 9.10 -8.30
C ILE A 156 -2.07 9.76 -7.62
N GLU A 157 -2.03 11.09 -7.64
CA GLU A 157 -0.96 11.89 -7.03
C GLU A 157 -1.49 12.60 -5.78
N ILE A 158 -0.75 12.51 -4.67
CA ILE A 158 -0.88 13.28 -3.43
C ILE A 158 -0.62 14.76 -3.72
N ASP A 159 0.41 15.08 -4.48
CA ASP A 159 0.67 16.45 -4.90
C ASP A 159 0.52 16.69 -6.41
N LYS A 160 -0.71 17.02 -6.81
CA LYS A 160 -1.06 17.42 -8.20
C LYS A 160 -0.48 18.76 -8.65
N SER A 161 0.38 19.39 -7.83
CA SER A 161 0.91 20.70 -8.19
C SER A 161 1.89 20.56 -9.37
N ASN A 162 1.63 21.28 -10.46
CA ASN A 162 2.49 21.32 -11.66
C ASN A 162 3.85 22.00 -11.41
N MET A 163 4.32 22.11 -10.16
CA MET A 163 5.56 22.82 -9.86
C MET A 163 6.75 21.87 -9.88
N PRO A 164 7.77 22.14 -10.71
CA PRO A 164 8.98 21.33 -10.71
C PRO A 164 9.69 21.49 -9.37
N PHE A 165 10.08 20.36 -8.79
CA PHE A 165 11.06 20.29 -7.71
C PHE A 165 12.36 21.00 -8.10
#